data_AF-A0A353DKF9-F1
#
_entry.id   AF-A0A353DKF9-F1
#
_cell.length_a   1.000
_cell.length_b   1.000
_cell.length_c   1.000
_cell.angle_alpha   90.00
_cell.angle_beta   90.00
_cell.angle_gamma   90.00
#
_symmetry.space_group_name_H-M   'P 1'
#
loop_
_entity.id
_entity.type
_entity.pdbx_description
1 polymer ?
#
loop_
_entity_poly.entity_id
_entity_poly.type
_entity_poly.pdbx_seq_one_letter_code
_entity_poly.pdbx_strand_id
1 'polypeptide(L)'
;DFKASAMNHAMVLTGVNLVDGIPTKWKIENSWGADNGDKGYYVMSSSFFDHFAYQAVVLKKYLTKEELEASSKEPVHLHPWDPMGTLAD
;
A
#
# COMPACT_ATOMS: atom_id res chain seq x y z
N ASP A 1 -1.13 17.16 -13.21
CA ASP A 1 -1.71 16.39 -12.11
C ASP A 1 -3.17 16.79 -11.96
N PHE A 2 -4.11 15.88 -12.24
CA PHE A 2 -5.54 16.16 -12.15
C PHE A 2 -6.08 16.02 -10.70
N LYS A 3 -5.22 15.75 -9.71
CA LYS A 3 -5.57 15.65 -8.27
C LYS A 3 -6.75 14.73 -7.94
N ALA A 4 -7.00 13.73 -8.78
CA ALA A 4 -8.14 12.83 -8.61
C ALA A 4 -7.92 11.77 -7.51
N SER A 5 -6.65 11.48 -7.17
CA SER A 5 -6.29 10.54 -6.11
C SER A 5 -4.88 10.81 -5.56
N ALA A 6 -4.69 10.54 -4.27
CA ALA A 6 -3.43 10.64 -3.54
C ALA A 6 -3.47 9.65 -2.35
N MET A 7 -2.30 9.32 -1.80
CA MET A 7 -2.24 8.58 -0.54
C MET A 7 -2.83 9.42 0.59
N ASN A 8 -3.65 8.80 1.45
CA ASN A 8 -4.30 9.51 2.56
C ASN A 8 -4.38 8.71 3.87
N HIS A 9 -4.05 7.42 3.86
CA HIS A 9 -4.11 6.58 5.05
C HIS A 9 -3.19 5.37 4.94
N ALA A 10 -2.61 4.97 6.07
CA ALA A 10 -1.79 3.76 6.19
C ALA A 10 -2.53 2.68 6.98
N MET A 11 -2.54 1.46 6.46
CA MET A 11 -3.17 0.27 7.06
C MET A 11 -2.25 -0.95 6.94
N VAL A 12 -2.62 -2.08 7.57
CA VAL A 12 -1.79 -3.28 7.59
C VAL A 12 -2.44 -4.42 6.83
N LEU A 13 -1.72 -4.99 5.86
CA LEU A 13 -2.10 -6.25 5.21
C LEU A 13 -1.82 -7.41 6.18
N THR A 14 -2.84 -8.16 6.58
CA THR A 14 -2.73 -9.29 7.52
C THR A 14 -3.09 -10.65 6.92
N GLY A 15 -3.55 -10.66 5.67
CA GLY A 15 -3.83 -11.89 4.95
C GLY A 15 -4.13 -11.65 3.48
N VAL A 16 -3.97 -12.70 2.68
CA VAL A 16 -4.30 -12.70 1.25
C VAL A 16 -5.04 -13.98 0.89
N ASN A 17 -6.04 -13.86 0.03
CA ASN A 17 -6.70 -15.00 -0.59
C ASN A 17 -6.12 -15.20 -2.00
N LEU A 18 -5.58 -16.38 -2.25
CA LEU A 18 -5.02 -16.76 -3.55
C LEU A 18 -5.95 -17.77 -4.24
N VAL A 19 -6.20 -17.56 -5.53
CA VAL A 19 -6.81 -18.54 -6.42
C VAL A 19 -5.79 -18.81 -7.52
N ASP A 20 -5.31 -20.05 -7.64
CA ASP A 20 -4.24 -20.43 -8.57
C ASP A 20 -2.96 -19.58 -8.44
N GLY A 21 -2.64 -19.17 -7.21
CA GLY A 21 -1.50 -18.29 -6.91
C GLY A 21 -1.73 -16.80 -7.16
N ILE A 22 -2.91 -16.42 -7.66
CA ILE A 22 -3.26 -15.02 -7.98
C ILE A 22 -4.07 -14.43 -6.81
N PRO A 23 -3.66 -13.26 -6.26
CA PRO A 23 -4.44 -12.55 -5.26
C PRO A 23 -5.82 -12.14 -5.78
N THR A 24 -6.87 -12.44 -5.03
CA THR A 24 -8.24 -11.97 -5.34
C THR A 24 -8.76 -10.97 -4.31
N LYS A 25 -8.32 -11.10 -3.05
CA LYS A 25 -8.65 -10.19 -1.95
C LYS A 25 -7.58 -10.20 -0.86
N TRP A 26 -7.51 -9.08 -0.15
CA TRP A 26 -6.58 -8.81 0.95
C TRP A 26 -7.37 -8.54 2.23
N LYS A 27 -6.91 -9.08 3.36
CA LYS A 27 -7.42 -8.78 4.69
C LYS A 27 -6.62 -7.63 5.27
N ILE A 28 -7.32 -6.59 5.72
CA ILE A 28 -6.74 -5.32 6.17
C ILE A 28 -7.07 -5.11 7.64
N GLU A 29 -6.08 -4.85 8.45
CA GLU A 29 -6.27 -4.33 9.81
C GLU A 29 -6.20 -2.81 9.77
N ASN A 30 -7.19 -2.17 10.40
CA ASN A 30 -7.27 -0.71 10.49
C ASN A 30 -7.15 -0.25 11.96
N SER A 31 -6.80 1.02 12.17
CA SER A 31 -6.55 1.61 13.49
C SER A 31 -7.77 2.29 14.12
N TRP A 32 -8.96 2.15 13.52
CA TRP A 32 -10.19 2.83 13.96
C TRP A 32 -11.00 2.08 15.03
N GLY A 33 -10.38 1.11 15.71
CA GLY A 33 -11.03 0.33 16.76
C GLY A 33 -11.93 -0.79 16.24
N ALA A 34 -12.37 -1.66 17.15
CA ALA A 34 -13.09 -2.90 16.82
C ALA A 34 -14.55 -2.68 16.37
N ASP A 35 -15.14 -1.53 16.68
CA ASP A 35 -16.52 -1.21 16.29
C ASP A 35 -16.65 -0.86 14.79
N ASN A 36 -15.51 -0.66 14.10
CA ASN A 36 -15.46 -0.35 12.67
C ASN A 36 -15.10 -1.58 11.83
N GLY A 37 -15.78 -1.75 10.70
CA GLY A 37 -15.62 -2.93 9.84
C GLY A 37 -16.09 -4.21 10.52
N ASP A 38 -15.38 -5.32 10.29
CA ASP A 38 -15.58 -6.57 11.04
C ASP A 38 -14.48 -6.69 12.10
N LYS A 39 -14.75 -6.22 13.31
CA LYS A 39 -13.82 -6.23 14.45
C LYS A 39 -12.50 -5.49 14.16
N GLY A 40 -12.57 -4.36 13.47
CA GLY A 40 -11.40 -3.58 13.05
C GLY A 40 -10.77 -4.02 11.73
N TYR A 41 -11.32 -5.06 11.08
CA TYR A 41 -10.81 -5.57 9.82
C TYR A 41 -11.71 -5.23 8.62
N TYR A 42 -11.07 -5.09 7.47
CA TYR A 42 -11.69 -4.85 6.18
C TYR A 42 -11.19 -5.88 5.16
N VAL A 43 -11.94 -6.02 4.07
CA VAL A 43 -11.55 -6.80 2.90
C VAL A 43 -11.38 -5.85 1.71
N MET A 44 -10.21 -5.89 1.10
CA MET A 44 -9.87 -5.10 -0.08
C MET A 44 -9.74 -6.04 -1.29
N SER A 45 -10.42 -5.74 -2.41
CA SER A 45 -10.26 -6.53 -3.64
C SER A 45 -8.87 -6.31 -4.25
N SER A 46 -8.40 -7.25 -5.07
CA SER A 46 -7.17 -7.03 -5.84
C SER A 46 -7.29 -5.79 -6.75
N SER A 47 -8.45 -5.59 -7.38
CA SER A 47 -8.69 -4.41 -8.20
C SER A 47 -8.57 -3.10 -7.42
N PHE A 48 -9.02 -3.05 -6.16
CA PHE A 48 -8.85 -1.84 -5.34
C PHE A 48 -7.38 -1.61 -5.01
N PHE A 49 -6.64 -2.67 -4.66
CA PHE A 49 -5.20 -2.59 -4.41
C PHE A 49 -4.48 -2.01 -5.64
N ASP A 50 -4.76 -2.52 -6.83
CA ASP A 50 -4.09 -2.10 -8.07
C ASP A 50 -4.33 -0.62 -8.43
N HIS A 51 -5.47 -0.05 -8.04
CA HIS A 51 -5.86 1.32 -8.40
C HIS A 51 -5.57 2.36 -7.31
N PHE A 52 -5.60 1.96 -6.03
CA PHE A 52 -5.62 2.90 -4.90
C PHE A 52 -4.60 2.58 -3.79
N ALA A 53 -3.84 1.49 -3.88
CA ALA A 53 -2.68 1.26 -3.03
C ALA A 53 -1.41 1.71 -3.75
N TYR A 54 -0.71 2.68 -3.17
CA TYR A 54 0.45 3.31 -3.81
C TYR A 54 1.79 2.83 -3.24
N GLN A 55 1.84 2.49 -1.95
CA GLN A 55 3.06 2.13 -1.26
C GLN A 55 2.85 0.92 -0.35
N ALA A 56 3.88 0.08 -0.29
CA ALA A 56 3.99 -1.01 0.67
C ALA A 56 5.40 -1.02 1.26
N VAL A 57 5.50 -1.41 2.52
CA VAL A 57 6.78 -1.58 3.21
C VAL A 57 7.07 -3.08 3.32
N VAL A 58 8.18 -3.50 2.74
CA VAL A 58 8.64 -4.89 2.75
C VAL A 58 10.06 -5.00 3.28
N LEU A 59 10.41 -6.16 3.83
CA LEU A 59 11.79 -6.43 4.24
C LEU A 59 12.69 -6.54 3.01
N LYS A 60 13.88 -5.92 3.07
CA LYS A 60 14.88 -5.95 1.99
C LYS A 60 15.23 -7.36 1.49
N LYS A 61 15.14 -8.37 2.35
CA LYS A 61 15.40 -9.79 1.97
C LYS A 61 14.44 -10.34 0.91
N TYR A 62 13.30 -9.68 0.67
CA TYR A 62 12.33 -10.06 -0.35
C TYR A 62 12.54 -9.33 -1.68
N LEU A 63 13.45 -8.35 -1.72
CA LEU A 63 13.77 -7.63 -2.94
C LEU A 63 14.74 -8.45 -3.79
N THR A 64 14.54 -8.37 -5.10
CA THR A 64 15.50 -8.83 -6.10
C THR A 64 16.78 -8.01 -6.02
N LYS A 65 17.86 -8.52 -6.63
CA LYS A 65 19.13 -7.79 -6.73
C LYS A 65 18.95 -6.44 -7.44
N GLU A 66 18.16 -6.41 -8.51
CA GLU A 66 17.88 -5.21 -9.31
C GLU A 66 17.14 -4.14 -8.50
N GLU A 67 16.15 -4.53 -7.68
CA GLU A 67 15.43 -3.60 -6.79
C GLU A 67 16.33 -3.06 -5.67
N LEU A 68 17.21 -3.88 -5.10
CA LEU A 68 18.18 -3.42 -4.09
C LEU A 68 19.17 -2.40 -4.67
N GLU A 69 19.68 -2.66 -5.88
CA GLU A 69 20.54 -1.72 -6.60
C GLU A 69 19.80 -0.43 -6.93
N ALA A 70 18.54 -0.51 -7.38
CA ALA A 70 17.70 0.66 -7.62
C ALA A 70 17.50 1.50 -6.36
N SER A 71 17.29 0.86 -5.20
CA SER A 71 17.10 1.56 -3.91
C SER A 71 18.34 2.30 -3.41
N SER A 72 19.51 2.06 -4.01
CA SER A 72 20.79 2.68 -3.63
C SER A 72 21.23 3.81 -4.56
N LYS A 73 20.41 4.15 -5.57
CA LYS A 73 20.69 5.25 -6.51
C LYS A 73 20.36 6.61 -5.90
N GLU A 74 20.90 7.65 -6.49
CA GLU A 74 20.53 9.04 -6.16
C GLU A 74 19.01 9.22 -6.32
N PRO A 75 18.30 9.70 -5.29
CA PRO A 75 16.85 9.83 -5.35
C PRO A 75 16.43 10.95 -6.29
N VAL A 76 15.26 10.79 -6.90
CA VAL A 76 14.60 11.89 -7.61
C VAL A 76 13.98 12.81 -6.56
N HIS A 77 14.39 14.08 -6.55
CA HIS A 77 13.79 15.09 -5.68
C HIS A 77 12.47 15.57 -6.26
N LEU A 78 11.38 15.28 -5.56
CA LEU A 78 10.05 15.78 -5.89
C LEU A 78 9.78 17.11 -5.18
N HIS A 79 8.83 17.87 -5.72
CA HIS A 79 8.39 19.11 -5.10
C HIS A 79 7.62 18.84 -3.80
N PRO A 80 7.61 19.79 -2.83
CA PRO A 80 6.90 19.59 -1.56
C PRO A 80 5.39 19.34 -1.67
N TRP A 81 4.76 19.68 -2.80
CA TRP A 81 3.33 19.51 -3.06
C TRP A 81 3.01 18.32 -3.96
N ASP A 82 3.97 17.43 -4.18
CA ASP A 82 3.75 16.20 -4.93
C ASP A 82 2.73 15.30 -4.21
N PRO A 83 1.78 14.67 -4.93
CA PRO A 83 0.75 13.81 -4.32
C PRO A 83 1.31 12.54 -3.67
N MET A 84 2.59 12.21 -3.88
CA MET A 84 3.31 11.13 -3.20
C MET A 84 3.94 11.58 -1.86
N GLY A 85 3.30 12.53 -1.19
CA GLY A 85 3.76 13.14 0.06
C GLY A 85 3.20 12.46 1.33
N THR A 86 2.65 13.25 2.24
CA THR A 86 2.19 12.81 3.57
C THR A 86 1.12 11.71 3.48
N LEU A 87 1.23 10.70 4.34
CA LEU A 87 0.37 9.51 4.36
C LEU A 87 -0.94 9.68 5.15
N ALA A 88 -1.18 10.83 5.76
CA ALA A 88 -2.38 11.15 6.51
C ALA A 88 -2.67 12.64 6.41
N ASP A 89 -3.92 12.99 6.10
CA ASP A 89 -4.49 14.34 6.25
C ASP A 89 -5.08 14.54 7.65
#